data_AF-A0A562S6D0-F1
#
_entry.id   AF-A0A562S6D0-F1
#
_cell.length_a   1.000
_cell.length_b   1.000
_cell.length_c   1.000
_cell.angle_alpha   90.00
_cell.angle_beta   90.00
_cell.angle_gamma   90.00
#
_symmetry.space_group_name_H-M   'P 1'
#
loop_
_entity.id
_entity.type
_entity.pdbx_description
1 polymer ?
#
loop_
_entity_poly.entity_id
_entity_poly.type
_entity_poly.pdbx_seq_one_letter_code
_entity_poly.pdbx_strand_id
1 'polypeptide(L)'
;MKQFSIKKWTSLTLCFTFAIAAFSGIILAIMPHGRQIHWMGWQLMGVEREGWQALHVAFSLLILLAGVLHLLAYNWKLFVSYFKNREKKWGLSREFYGASLVTLIFLVSSVTFTPPVSWLMNGVDHVKEAWVTEDNKPPFPRADSMSLADVCRMEGLSLEQAVEKIRAKGLEFRRPEQTLGSIARANGLSARDVYLVIRQD
;
A
#
# COMPACT_ATOMS: atom_id res chain seq x y z
N MET A 1 -35.19 -8.29 -25.12
CA MET A 1 -34.15 -7.93 -24.14
C MET A 1 -33.55 -6.60 -24.53
N LYS A 2 -33.35 -5.64 -23.61
CA LYS A 2 -32.68 -4.37 -23.94
C LYS A 2 -31.22 -4.67 -24.35
N GLN A 3 -30.75 -4.08 -25.45
CA GLN A 3 -29.37 -4.26 -25.91
C GLN A 3 -28.38 -3.69 -24.89
N PHE A 4 -27.25 -4.37 -24.71
CA PHE A 4 -26.20 -3.95 -23.81
C PHE A 4 -25.54 -2.66 -24.32
N SER A 5 -25.49 -1.64 -23.45
CA SER A 5 -24.88 -0.35 -23.80
C SER A 5 -23.44 -0.29 -23.29
N ILE A 6 -22.48 -0.44 -24.20
CA ILE A 6 -21.04 -0.41 -23.87
C ILE A 6 -20.66 0.94 -23.23
N LYS A 7 -21.24 2.05 -23.70
CA LYS A 7 -21.01 3.38 -23.09
C LYS A 7 -21.42 3.43 -21.61
N LYS A 8 -22.62 2.93 -21.27
CA LYS A 8 -23.11 2.88 -19.88
C LYS A 8 -22.27 1.93 -19.03
N TRP A 9 -21.92 0.77 -19.60
CA TRP A 9 -21.06 -0.19 -18.93
C TRP A 9 -19.70 0.42 -18.59
N THR A 10 -19.01 1.07 -19.54
CA THR A 10 -17.71 1.72 -19.30
C THR A 10 -17.80 2.77 -18.18
N SER A 11 -18.85 3.60 -18.18
CA SER A 11 -19.05 4.59 -17.11
C SER A 11 -19.26 3.96 -15.73
N LEU A 12 -20.05 2.89 -15.65
CA LEU A 12 -20.27 2.16 -14.39
C LEU A 12 -19.01 1.44 -13.93
N THR A 13 -18.29 0.79 -14.85
CA THR A 13 -16.99 0.17 -14.59
C THR A 13 -16.02 1.19 -14.01
N LEU A 14 -15.87 2.35 -14.65
CA LEU A 14 -14.98 3.41 -14.17
C LEU A 14 -15.34 3.88 -12.75
N CYS A 15 -16.63 4.04 -12.46
CA CYS A 15 -17.13 4.42 -11.13
C CYS A 15 -16.78 3.37 -10.07
N PHE A 16 -17.07 2.09 -10.33
CA PHE A 16 -16.77 1.01 -9.38
C PHE A 16 -15.27 0.82 -9.17
N THR A 17 -14.48 0.86 -10.25
CA THR A 17 -13.03 0.72 -10.13
C THR A 17 -12.42 1.89 -9.38
N PHE A 18 -12.92 3.12 -9.58
CA PHE A 18 -12.52 4.30 -8.81
C PHE A 18 -12.82 4.15 -7.33
N ALA A 19 -14.02 3.70 -6.96
CA ALA A 19 -14.40 3.50 -5.56
C ALA A 19 -13.45 2.50 -4.86
N ILE A 20 -13.13 1.39 -5.53
CA ILE A 20 -12.23 0.36 -5.00
C ILE A 20 -10.78 0.86 -4.91
N ALA A 21 -10.27 1.57 -5.93
CA ALA A 21 -8.94 2.15 -5.90
C ALA A 21 -8.80 3.25 -4.83
N ALA A 22 -9.83 4.08 -4.65
CA ALA A 22 -9.85 5.11 -3.61
C ALA A 22 -9.85 4.49 -2.21
N PHE A 23 -10.71 3.50 -1.96
CA PHE A 23 -10.76 2.80 -0.69
C PHE A 23 -9.43 2.11 -0.37
N SER A 24 -8.86 1.39 -1.32
CA SER A 24 -7.55 0.76 -1.13
C SER A 24 -6.41 1.75 -0.96
N GLY A 25 -6.45 2.89 -1.66
CA GLY A 25 -5.48 3.98 -1.46
C GLY A 25 -5.53 4.55 -0.03
N ILE A 26 -6.74 4.68 0.54
CA ILE A 26 -6.92 5.06 1.95
C ILE A 26 -6.30 4.01 2.86
N ILE A 27 -6.56 2.71 2.65
CA ILE A 27 -5.93 1.66 3.46
C ILE A 27 -4.39 1.73 3.40
N LEU A 28 -3.82 1.94 2.21
CA LEU A 28 -2.36 2.09 2.03
C LEU A 28 -1.79 3.36 2.68
N ALA A 29 -2.61 4.38 2.88
CA ALA A 29 -2.23 5.58 3.61
C ALA A 29 -2.21 5.35 5.13
N ILE A 30 -3.09 4.50 5.66
CA ILE A 30 -3.22 4.26 7.11
C ILE A 30 -2.27 3.14 7.59
N MET A 31 -1.91 2.17 6.75
CA MET A 31 -1.10 1.01 7.14
C MET A 31 0.31 1.39 7.65
N PRO A 32 0.93 0.61 8.57
CA PRO A 32 2.26 0.91 9.11
C PRO A 32 3.36 1.00 8.04
N HIS A 33 4.54 1.53 8.40
CA HIS A 33 5.67 1.53 7.47
C HIS A 33 6.10 0.11 7.08
N GLY A 34 6.49 -0.04 5.81
CA GLY A 34 6.90 -1.31 5.21
C GLY A 34 8.09 -2.04 5.87
N ARG A 35 8.79 -1.40 6.82
CA ARG A 35 9.88 -2.02 7.59
C ARG A 35 9.39 -2.86 8.78
N GLN A 36 8.16 -2.65 9.26
CA GLN A 36 7.64 -3.26 10.49
C GLN A 36 6.39 -4.13 10.25
N ILE A 37 5.79 -4.06 9.05
CA ILE A 37 4.56 -4.79 8.73
C ILE A 37 4.70 -6.30 8.94
N HIS A 38 5.76 -6.90 8.39
CA HIS A 38 6.00 -8.35 8.51
C HIS A 38 6.38 -8.75 9.93
N TRP A 39 7.03 -7.83 10.66
CA TRP A 39 7.37 -8.04 12.06
C TRP A 39 6.14 -8.17 12.94
N MET A 40 5.17 -7.26 12.77
CA MET A 40 3.93 -7.23 13.56
C MET A 40 2.84 -8.16 13.03
N GLY A 41 3.00 -8.73 11.82
CA GLY A 41 1.95 -9.51 11.17
C GLY A 41 0.71 -8.67 10.85
N TRP A 42 0.88 -7.41 10.47
CA TRP A 42 -0.25 -6.51 10.24
C TRP A 42 -1.11 -7.00 9.07
N GLN A 43 -2.41 -7.12 9.34
CA GLN A 43 -3.43 -7.45 8.36
C GLN A 43 -4.68 -6.60 8.64
N LEU A 44 -5.40 -6.25 7.58
CA LEU A 44 -6.71 -5.60 7.68
C LEU A 44 -7.71 -6.40 6.84
N MET A 45 -8.84 -6.77 7.46
CA MET A 45 -9.87 -7.64 6.84
C MET A 45 -9.30 -8.98 6.33
N GLY A 46 -8.29 -9.53 7.01
CA GLY A 46 -7.62 -10.78 6.61
C GLY A 46 -6.73 -10.65 5.37
N VAL A 47 -6.47 -9.41 4.92
CA VAL A 47 -5.62 -9.13 3.76
C VAL A 47 -4.35 -8.43 4.24
N GLU A 48 -3.21 -8.98 3.83
CA GLU A 48 -1.89 -8.41 4.06
C GLU A 48 -1.66 -7.17 3.20
N ARG A 49 -0.63 -6.41 3.55
CA ARG A 49 -0.20 -5.21 2.81
C ARG A 49 -0.06 -5.46 1.31
N GLU A 50 0.56 -6.58 0.94
CA GLU A 50 0.81 -6.98 -0.44
C GLU A 50 -0.50 -7.17 -1.20
N GLY A 51 -1.52 -7.74 -0.55
CA GLY A 51 -2.86 -7.90 -1.12
C GLY A 51 -3.55 -6.56 -1.34
N TRP A 52 -3.49 -5.64 -0.37
CA TRP A 52 -4.02 -4.29 -0.53
C TRP A 52 -3.31 -3.49 -1.63
N GLN A 53 -1.98 -3.63 -1.73
CA GLN A 53 -1.18 -3.01 -2.78
C GLN A 53 -1.53 -3.58 -4.16
N ALA A 54 -1.65 -4.91 -4.29
CA ALA A 54 -2.04 -5.57 -5.52
C ALA A 54 -3.43 -5.11 -5.99
N LEU A 55 -4.39 -5.04 -5.06
CA LEU A 55 -5.73 -4.53 -5.34
C LEU A 55 -5.69 -3.07 -5.81
N HIS A 56 -4.99 -2.18 -5.11
CA HIS A 56 -4.88 -0.78 -5.52
C HIS A 56 -4.28 -0.62 -6.93
N VAL A 57 -3.18 -1.32 -7.22
CA VAL A 57 -2.50 -1.23 -8.53
C VAL A 57 -3.37 -1.81 -9.64
N ALA A 58 -3.98 -2.98 -9.42
CA ALA A 58 -4.83 -3.62 -10.42
C ALA A 58 -6.04 -2.75 -10.79
N PHE A 59 -6.73 -2.19 -9.79
CA PHE A 59 -7.87 -1.31 -10.03
C PHE A 59 -7.46 0.06 -10.60
N SER A 60 -6.27 0.58 -10.25
CA SER A 60 -5.72 1.79 -10.89
C SER A 60 -5.44 1.59 -12.38
N LEU A 61 -4.93 0.41 -12.77
CA LEU A 61 -4.76 0.05 -14.18
C LEU A 61 -6.11 -0.03 -14.90
N LEU A 62 -7.12 -0.64 -14.28
CA LEU A 62 -8.48 -0.69 -14.84
C LEU A 62 -9.08 0.71 -15.02
N ILE A 63 -8.89 1.62 -14.06
CA ILE A 63 -9.30 3.03 -14.18
C ILE A 63 -8.60 3.69 -15.37
N LEU A 64 -7.30 3.49 -15.53
CA LEU A 64 -6.54 4.06 -16.64
C LEU A 64 -7.10 3.58 -17.99
N LEU A 65 -7.27 2.27 -18.16
CA LEU A 65 -7.79 1.69 -19.40
C LEU A 65 -9.24 2.12 -19.68
N ALA A 66 -10.11 2.02 -18.68
CA ALA A 66 -11.50 2.44 -18.79
C ALA A 66 -11.63 3.95 -19.03
N GLY A 67 -10.76 4.76 -18.42
CA GLY A 67 -10.69 6.21 -18.58
C GLY A 67 -10.27 6.62 -19.99
N VAL A 68 -9.24 5.97 -20.54
CA VAL A 68 -8.82 6.16 -21.94
C VAL A 68 -9.95 5.80 -22.90
N LEU A 69 -10.60 4.64 -22.72
CA LEU A 69 -11.75 4.25 -23.53
C LEU A 69 -12.92 5.24 -23.38
N HIS A 70 -13.21 5.67 -22.15
CA HIS A 70 -14.25 6.64 -21.86
C HIS A 70 -14.00 7.98 -22.55
N LEU A 71 -12.77 8.49 -22.52
CA LEU A 71 -12.39 9.75 -23.13
C LEU A 71 -12.33 9.64 -24.65
N LEU A 72 -11.50 8.75 -25.19
CA LEU A 72 -11.20 8.68 -26.63
C LEU A 72 -12.36 8.10 -27.45
N ALA A 73 -13.05 7.07 -26.96
CA ALA A 73 -14.09 6.40 -27.74
C ALA A 73 -15.44 7.13 -27.65
N TYR A 74 -15.82 7.63 -26.47
CA TYR A 74 -17.20 8.08 -26.23
C TYR A 74 -17.37 9.57 -25.99
N ASN A 75 -16.33 10.27 -25.52
CA ASN A 75 -16.44 11.67 -25.12
C ASN A 75 -15.44 12.60 -25.83
N TRP A 76 -14.71 12.11 -26.83
CA TRP A 76 -13.67 12.89 -27.51
C TRP A 76 -14.18 14.19 -28.13
N LYS A 77 -15.32 14.13 -28.83
CA LYS A 77 -15.95 15.32 -29.42
C LYS A 77 -16.31 16.37 -28.38
N LEU A 78 -16.80 15.93 -27.21
CA LEU A 78 -17.12 16.81 -26.09
C LEU A 78 -15.85 17.39 -25.47
N PHE A 79 -14.84 16.56 -25.25
CA PHE A 79 -13.54 16.99 -24.72
C PHE A 79 -12.88 18.07 -25.60
N VAL A 80 -12.80 17.84 -26.92
CA VAL A 80 -12.24 18.81 -27.87
C VAL A 80 -13.07 20.11 -27.91
N SER A 81 -14.38 20.04 -27.62
CA SER A 81 -15.22 21.24 -27.58
C SER A 81 -14.83 22.20 -26.45
N TYR A 82 -14.18 21.74 -25.38
CA TYR A 82 -13.71 22.60 -24.30
C TYR A 82 -12.56 23.53 -24.70
N PHE A 83 -11.88 23.24 -25.81
CA PHE A 83 -10.84 24.10 -26.38
C PHE A 83 -11.38 25.10 -27.40
N LYS A 84 -12.72 25.17 -27.56
CA LYS A 84 -13.38 26.11 -28.46
C LYS A 84 -14.13 27.15 -27.63
N ASN A 85 -13.91 28.42 -27.95
CA ASN A 85 -14.64 29.54 -27.36
C ASN A 85 -16.09 29.59 -27.87
N ARG A 86 -16.91 30.52 -27.33
CA ARG A 86 -18.32 30.70 -27.73
C ARG A 86 -18.53 30.90 -29.23
N GLU A 87 -17.54 31.45 -29.93
CA GLU A 87 -17.52 31.63 -31.39
C GLU A 87 -17.00 30.39 -32.17
N LYS A 88 -16.80 29.25 -31.50
CA LYS A 88 -16.20 28.01 -32.04
C LYS A 88 -14.76 28.13 -32.55
N LYS A 89 -14.09 29.26 -32.29
CA LYS A 89 -12.64 29.45 -32.52
C LYS A 89 -11.83 28.77 -31.41
N TRP A 90 -10.65 28.28 -31.75
CA TRP A 90 -9.72 27.72 -30.78
C TRP A 90 -9.30 28.80 -29.77
N GLY A 91 -9.39 28.48 -28.49
CA GLY A 91 -9.03 29.37 -27.40
C GLY A 91 -8.98 28.62 -26.07
N LEU A 92 -8.05 29.01 -25.20
CA LEU A 92 -7.93 28.45 -23.87
C LEU A 92 -8.89 29.17 -22.93
N SER A 93 -9.77 28.43 -22.28
CA SER A 93 -10.73 28.97 -21.34
C SER A 93 -10.08 29.29 -19.99
N ARG A 94 -10.74 30.10 -19.14
CA ARG A 94 -10.23 30.37 -17.78
C ARG A 94 -10.12 29.09 -16.95
N GLU A 95 -11.02 28.15 -17.19
CA GLU A 95 -11.04 26.82 -16.59
C GLU A 95 -9.82 25.99 -16.99
N PHE A 96 -9.38 26.09 -18.26
CA PHE A 96 -8.14 25.44 -18.71
C PHE A 96 -6.93 25.96 -17.92
N TYR A 97 -6.80 27.29 -17.79
CA TYR A 97 -5.71 27.88 -17.01
C TYR A 97 -5.80 27.51 -15.53
N GLY A 98 -7.00 27.50 -14.95
CA GLY A 98 -7.23 27.07 -13.57
C GLY A 98 -6.82 25.63 -13.34
N ALA A 99 -7.26 24.71 -14.19
CA ALA A 99 -6.91 23.29 -14.11
C ALA A 99 -5.40 23.07 -14.31
N SER A 100 -4.79 23.79 -15.26
CA SER A 100 -3.34 23.74 -15.50
C SER A 100 -2.55 24.25 -14.31
N LEU A 101 -2.98 25.36 -13.70
CA LEU A 101 -2.34 25.93 -12.51
C LEU A 101 -2.41 24.98 -11.32
N VAL A 102 -3.59 24.41 -11.03
CA VAL A 102 -3.75 23.44 -9.94
C VAL A 102 -2.87 22.21 -10.19
N THR A 103 -2.88 21.68 -11.42
CA THR A 103 -2.03 20.54 -11.80
C THR A 103 -0.55 20.87 -11.63
N LEU A 104 -0.12 22.06 -12.06
CA LEU A 104 1.27 22.50 -11.94
C LEU A 104 1.67 22.68 -10.46
N ILE A 105 0.79 23.24 -9.63
CA ILE A 105 1.04 23.39 -8.19
C ILE A 105 1.27 22.02 -7.56
N PHE A 106 0.37 21.05 -7.77
CA PHE A 106 0.52 19.70 -7.23
C PHE A 106 1.71 18.96 -7.81
N LEU A 107 2.03 19.16 -9.10
CA LEU A 107 3.18 18.56 -9.74
C LEU A 107 4.49 19.08 -9.14
N VAL A 108 4.67 20.40 -9.07
CA VAL A 108 5.86 21.03 -8.48
C VAL A 108 5.97 20.62 -7.01
N SER A 109 4.88 20.76 -6.25
CA SER A 109 4.79 20.37 -4.84
C SER A 109 5.15 18.91 -4.60
N SER A 110 4.80 18.00 -5.52
CA SER A 110 5.18 16.58 -5.43
C SER A 110 6.68 16.36 -5.64
N VAL A 111 7.31 17.12 -6.54
CA VAL A 111 8.75 16.99 -6.86
C VAL A 111 9.62 17.67 -5.81
N THR A 112 9.22 18.85 -5.34
CA THR A 112 9.99 19.63 -4.35
C THR A 112 9.64 19.28 -2.91
N PHE A 113 8.64 18.42 -2.69
CA PHE A 113 8.11 18.08 -1.37
C PHE A 113 7.74 19.34 -0.54
N THR A 114 7.13 20.32 -1.19
CA THR A 114 6.61 21.55 -0.56
C THR A 114 5.08 21.45 -0.42
N PRO A 115 4.41 22.36 0.30
CA PRO A 115 2.94 22.37 0.35
C PRO A 115 2.30 22.53 -1.04
N PRO A 116 1.10 21.96 -1.27
CA PRO A 116 0.25 21.25 -0.30
C PRO A 116 0.57 19.75 -0.12
N VAL A 117 1.37 19.13 -1.02
CA VAL A 117 1.66 17.68 -0.97
C VAL A 117 2.39 17.30 0.31
N SER A 118 3.33 18.14 0.80
CA SER A 118 4.02 17.85 2.05
C SER A 118 3.09 17.81 3.26
N TRP A 119 2.02 18.61 3.31
CA TRP A 119 1.02 18.53 4.38
C TRP A 119 0.31 17.18 4.39
N LEU A 120 -0.09 16.71 3.22
CA LEU A 120 -0.72 15.41 3.06
C LEU A 120 0.25 14.28 3.46
N MET A 121 1.49 14.32 2.97
CA MET A 121 2.48 13.27 3.25
C MET A 121 2.92 13.25 4.70
N ASN A 122 3.14 14.41 5.33
CA ASN A 122 3.44 14.48 6.76
C ASN A 122 2.28 13.94 7.61
N GLY A 123 1.03 14.20 7.22
CA GLY A 123 -0.14 13.64 7.89
C GLY A 123 -0.22 12.11 7.75
N VAL A 124 0.07 11.59 6.56
CA VAL A 124 0.17 10.14 6.31
C VAL A 124 1.28 9.54 7.18
N ASP A 125 2.47 10.13 7.20
CA ASP A 125 3.60 9.62 7.99
C ASP A 125 3.29 9.62 9.49
N HIS A 126 2.62 10.65 10.00
CA HIS A 126 2.20 10.68 11.40
C HIS A 126 1.26 9.51 11.77
N VAL A 127 0.31 9.19 10.88
CA VAL A 127 -0.57 8.02 11.07
C VAL A 127 0.24 6.72 11.04
N LYS A 128 1.23 6.61 10.15
CA LYS A 128 2.10 5.43 10.03
C LYS A 128 3.00 5.24 11.25
N GLU A 129 3.52 6.32 11.80
CA GLU A 129 4.33 6.34 13.02
C GLU A 129 3.52 5.95 14.26
N ALA A 130 2.23 6.30 14.30
CA ALA A 130 1.35 5.94 15.41
C ALA A 130 1.18 4.42 15.60
N TRP A 131 1.50 3.61 14.60
CA TRP A 131 1.52 2.14 14.73
C TRP A 131 2.76 1.62 15.47
N VAL A 132 3.82 2.42 15.63
CA VAL A 132 5.08 1.99 16.23
C VAL A 132 5.06 2.29 17.72
N THR A 133 4.99 1.24 18.53
CA THR A 133 5.11 1.30 19.98
C THR A 133 6.41 0.62 20.41
N GLU A 134 6.92 0.94 21.61
CA GLU A 134 8.11 0.26 22.16
C GLU A 134 7.93 -1.26 22.19
N ASP A 135 6.72 -1.75 22.49
CA ASP A 135 6.41 -3.18 22.56
C ASP A 135 6.44 -3.90 21.21
N ASN A 136 6.25 -3.19 20.09
CA ASN A 136 6.16 -3.78 18.76
C ASN A 136 7.32 -3.40 17.84
N LYS A 137 8.29 -2.64 18.35
CA LYS A 137 9.51 -2.28 17.62
C LYS A 137 10.43 -3.50 17.50
N PRO A 138 10.92 -3.84 16.29
CA PRO A 138 11.87 -4.92 16.14
C PRO A 138 13.23 -4.55 16.78
N PRO A 139 13.97 -5.52 17.36
CA PRO A 139 15.28 -5.26 17.97
C PRO A 139 16.30 -4.78 16.94
N PHE A 140 16.16 -5.24 15.69
CA PHE A 140 17.04 -4.90 14.57
C PHE A 140 16.26 -4.52 13.32
N PRO A 141 16.82 -3.71 12.41
CA PRO A 141 16.26 -3.50 11.09
C PRO A 141 16.11 -4.82 10.33
N ARG A 142 14.90 -5.08 9.79
CA ARG A 142 14.56 -6.32 9.07
C ARG A 142 14.79 -7.60 9.88
N ALA A 143 14.57 -7.56 11.20
CA ALA A 143 14.68 -8.75 12.07
C ALA A 143 13.82 -9.94 11.60
N ASP A 144 12.68 -9.67 10.95
CA ASP A 144 11.81 -10.67 10.31
C ASP A 144 12.53 -11.49 9.20
N SER A 145 13.50 -10.87 8.54
CA SER A 145 14.26 -11.46 7.45
C SER A 145 15.57 -12.09 7.90
N MET A 146 15.93 -11.98 9.18
CA MET A 146 17.14 -12.58 9.75
C MET A 146 16.90 -14.02 10.17
N SER A 147 17.93 -14.86 10.07
CA SER A 147 17.86 -16.24 10.54
C SER A 147 17.76 -16.31 12.06
N LEU A 148 17.16 -17.38 12.59
CA LEU A 148 17.14 -17.63 14.03
C LEU A 148 18.57 -17.61 14.60
N ALA A 149 19.53 -18.23 13.91
CA ALA A 149 20.93 -18.25 14.33
C ALA A 149 21.57 -16.85 14.37
N ASP A 150 21.28 -15.97 13.41
CA ASP A 150 21.78 -14.59 13.41
C ASP A 150 21.18 -13.78 14.55
N VAL A 151 19.86 -13.92 14.78
CA VAL A 151 19.15 -13.21 15.85
C VAL A 151 19.70 -13.63 17.23
N CYS A 152 19.85 -14.93 17.48
CA CYS A 152 20.42 -15.42 18.73
C CYS A 152 21.84 -14.89 18.95
N ARG A 153 22.67 -14.89 17.91
CA ARG A 153 24.05 -14.36 17.99
C ARG A 153 24.09 -12.87 18.32
N MET A 154 23.20 -12.08 17.73
CA MET A 154 23.17 -10.62 17.94
C MET A 154 22.60 -10.23 19.30
N GLU A 155 21.64 -10.99 19.83
CA GLU A 155 21.04 -10.78 21.15
C GLU A 155 21.82 -11.47 22.28
N GLY A 156 22.84 -12.28 21.96
CA GLY A 156 23.60 -13.05 22.95
C GLY A 156 22.83 -14.22 23.57
N LEU A 157 21.84 -14.77 22.84
CA LEU A 157 21.03 -15.91 23.27
C LEU A 157 21.69 -17.24 22.85
N SER A 158 21.53 -18.30 23.66
CA SER A 158 21.90 -19.66 23.24
C SER A 158 20.96 -20.13 22.13
N LEU A 159 21.55 -20.54 21.00
CA LEU A 159 20.79 -21.12 19.89
C LEU A 159 20.12 -22.43 20.30
N GLU A 160 20.77 -23.26 21.11
CA GLU A 160 20.17 -24.52 21.57
C GLU A 160 18.90 -24.24 22.40
N GLN A 161 18.98 -23.32 23.37
CA GLN A 161 17.83 -22.94 24.21
C GLN A 161 16.69 -22.32 23.39
N ALA A 162 17.01 -21.48 22.40
CA ALA A 162 16.01 -20.90 21.51
C ALA A 162 15.28 -21.98 20.69
N VAL A 163 16.01 -22.97 20.17
CA VAL A 163 15.42 -24.11 19.44
C VAL A 163 14.54 -24.96 20.36
N GLU A 164 14.98 -25.22 21.60
CA GLU A 164 14.18 -25.93 22.59
C GLU A 164 12.87 -25.19 22.91
N LYS A 165 12.92 -23.88 23.11
CA LYS A 165 11.72 -23.05 23.38
C LYS A 165 10.73 -23.09 22.22
N ILE A 166 11.23 -22.97 20.97
CA ILE A 166 10.40 -23.09 19.76
C ILE A 166 9.73 -24.46 19.68
N ARG A 167 10.48 -25.54 19.92
CA ARG A 167 9.96 -26.92 19.89
C ARG A 167 8.98 -27.19 21.03
N ALA A 168 9.25 -26.69 22.23
CA ALA A 168 8.38 -26.82 23.39
C ALA A 168 7.03 -26.13 23.18
N LYS A 169 6.99 -25.04 22.39
CA LYS A 169 5.77 -24.37 21.95
C LYS A 169 5.06 -25.07 20.78
N GLY A 170 5.62 -26.16 20.27
CA GLY A 170 5.03 -26.94 19.17
C GLY A 170 5.10 -26.27 17.80
N LEU A 171 6.02 -25.30 17.62
CA LEU A 171 6.14 -24.58 16.35
C LEU A 171 6.84 -25.43 15.28
N GLU A 172 6.35 -25.36 14.03
CA GLU A 172 7.03 -25.94 12.88
C GLU A 172 8.38 -25.25 12.69
N PHE A 173 9.46 -25.99 12.91
CA PHE A 173 10.83 -25.53 12.80
C PHE A 173 11.71 -26.65 12.22
N ARG A 174 12.49 -26.30 11.18
CA ARG A 174 13.33 -27.25 10.44
C ARG A 174 14.80 -27.05 10.72
N ARG A 175 15.30 -25.80 10.68
CA ARG A 175 16.73 -25.50 10.85
C ARG A 175 17.02 -24.05 11.28
N PRO A 176 18.15 -23.78 11.96
CA PRO A 176 18.51 -22.45 12.46
C PRO A 176 18.66 -21.34 11.41
N GLU A 177 18.91 -21.70 10.15
CA GLU A 177 19.07 -20.75 9.05
C GLU A 177 17.73 -20.21 8.53
N GLN A 178 16.60 -20.77 9.00
CA GLN A 178 15.29 -20.23 8.69
C GLN A 178 15.13 -18.83 9.29
N THR A 179 14.54 -17.93 8.51
CA THR A 179 14.24 -16.58 8.99
C THR A 179 13.10 -16.60 10.00
N LEU A 180 13.10 -15.65 10.94
CA LEU A 180 11.99 -15.51 11.90
C LEU A 180 10.64 -15.39 11.18
N GLY A 181 10.58 -14.61 10.09
CA GLY A 181 9.38 -14.47 9.28
C GLY A 181 8.96 -15.77 8.57
N SER A 182 9.91 -16.64 8.19
CA SER A 182 9.56 -17.95 7.60
C SER A 182 8.99 -18.91 8.64
N ILE A 183 9.55 -18.94 9.85
CA ILE A 183 9.04 -19.73 10.97
C ILE A 183 7.65 -19.21 11.34
N ALA A 184 7.48 -17.89 11.42
CA ALA A 184 6.22 -17.25 11.73
C ALA A 184 5.11 -17.63 10.73
N ARG A 185 5.37 -17.52 9.43
CA ARG A 185 4.41 -17.90 8.37
C ARG A 185 4.00 -19.37 8.42
N ALA A 186 4.94 -20.28 8.68
CA ALA A 186 4.63 -21.72 8.79
C ALA A 186 3.68 -22.01 9.97
N ASN A 187 3.63 -21.12 10.97
CA ASN A 187 2.86 -21.29 12.19
C ASN A 187 1.67 -20.32 12.31
N GLY A 188 1.39 -19.50 11.29
CA GLY A 188 0.32 -18.49 11.35
C GLY A 188 0.56 -17.39 12.40
N LEU A 189 1.84 -17.12 12.72
CA LEU A 189 2.27 -16.13 13.70
C LEU A 189 2.94 -14.93 13.03
N SER A 190 3.21 -13.87 13.81
CA SER A 190 4.11 -12.79 13.41
C SER A 190 5.58 -13.11 13.76
N ALA A 191 6.54 -12.48 13.09
CA ALA A 191 7.95 -12.66 13.43
C ALA A 191 8.26 -12.19 14.86
N ARG A 192 7.50 -11.20 15.36
CA ARG A 192 7.53 -10.76 16.75
C ARG A 192 7.14 -11.88 17.72
N ASP A 193 6.11 -12.64 17.42
CA ASP A 193 5.66 -13.72 18.33
C ASP A 193 6.74 -14.80 18.46
N VAL A 194 7.39 -15.17 17.34
CA VAL A 194 8.53 -16.10 17.35
C VAL A 194 9.68 -15.53 18.15
N TYR A 195 9.99 -14.24 18.01
CA TYR A 195 11.01 -13.57 18.80
C TYR A 195 10.71 -13.57 20.30
N LEU A 196 9.45 -13.33 20.68
CA LEU A 196 9.04 -13.36 22.09
C LEU A 196 9.20 -14.76 22.69
N VAL A 197 8.93 -15.83 21.92
CA VAL A 197 9.15 -17.21 22.37
C VAL A 197 10.61 -17.50 22.69
N ILE A 198 11.56 -17.02 21.88
CA ILE A 198 12.98 -17.29 22.11
C ILE A 198 13.60 -16.41 23.21
N ARG A 199 12.98 -15.26 23.51
CA ARG A 199 13.44 -14.33 24.54
C ARG A 199 12.81 -14.58 25.92
N GLN A 200 11.64 -15.22 25.99
CA GLN A 200 11.05 -15.65 27.27
C GLN A 200 12.03 -16.54 28.02
N ASP A 201 12.33 -16.24 29.29
CA ASP A 201 13.22 -17.04 30.14
C ASP A 201 12.66 -18.45 30.39
#